data_AF-A0A352L441-F1
#
_entry.id   AF-A0A352L441-F1
#
_cell.length_a   1.000
_cell.length_b   1.000
_cell.length_c   1.000
_cell.angle_alpha   90.00
_cell.angle_beta   90.00
_cell.angle_gamma   90.00
#
_symmetry.space_group_name_H-M   'P 1'
#
loop_
_entity.id
_entity.type
_entity.pdbx_description
1 polymer ?
#
loop_
_entity_poly.entity_id
_entity_poly.type
_entity_poly.pdbx_seq_one_letter_code
_entity_poly.pdbx_strand_id
1 'polypeptide(L)'
;ATPSLTDYEIRIDIAGQVLLHSDFNLAGSLLVDAADITIYNQNLIVSGPDQRLAFRAANSLTLGRTETLPNGKLQQLGAVISAPDLQFNVDGLLTVNAGSAIFGAKQSATLLITADDMLLIGTLYGGAEPDESAKPIWLPAGALTLDLTGSLTMGGQGVNSEGNLTNTGGNLIATGAVMIKTGDVVAISDTSSIKADPSGEQSIETAASGNLRLEVGTDLQLNGFLQSLGPASLLAISAGSQARINGLIEAQSSVTITAGTDVSGVGILVMPLILNTNSNGQLIDENGRLIDSDGWLINSSGQFVNEAGEVINVPPGSPVAGGQPVRLSGGEIRTGIGGTISLTAADSLLLRGAIGAIRAEGSTIRALSDSVSLTSTGSSVTVEDRVEASTLLTVTAEAINVLAGASLRARGTGGDIRLKAAHLLYIDAAFGDLPAAVVQAQDLVSLLAADVDTSGVVRSTVGRIAINGVQSVTVGGRVISPTTIHVNSGVSATWSQALLESGTISAAELANGTLDILGSGSLQATGNVRLNSGGDFTVQSAAGLASGTAVRPRPIVSTAPQTIYTVTGYNKIDLGVIQVPEVTFVK
;
A
#
# COMPACT_ATOMS: atom_id res chain seq x y z
N ALA A 1 -35.91 -21.07 -36.26
CA ALA A 1 -36.25 -20.97 -34.84
C ALA A 1 -36.35 -22.39 -34.28
N THR A 2 -35.25 -22.90 -33.75
CA THR A 2 -35.28 -24.02 -32.83
C THR A 2 -35.89 -23.54 -31.50
N PRO A 3 -36.53 -24.40 -30.70
CA PRO A 3 -37.38 -23.96 -29.58
C PRO A 3 -36.63 -23.79 -28.25
N SER A 4 -35.32 -24.01 -28.22
CA SER A 4 -34.53 -23.96 -26.98
C SER A 4 -33.99 -22.55 -26.78
N LEU A 5 -34.21 -21.95 -25.61
CA LEU A 5 -33.59 -20.65 -25.25
C LEU A 5 -32.09 -20.77 -24.92
N THR A 6 -31.46 -21.90 -25.26
CA THR A 6 -30.11 -22.27 -24.82
C THR A 6 -29.27 -22.96 -25.89
N ASP A 7 -29.81 -23.17 -27.10
CA ASP A 7 -29.02 -23.70 -28.21
C ASP A 7 -28.25 -22.60 -28.95
N TYR A 8 -27.27 -23.02 -29.75
CA TYR A 8 -26.54 -22.12 -30.65
C TYR A 8 -27.15 -22.23 -32.04
N GLU A 9 -27.69 -21.12 -32.57
CA GLU A 9 -28.22 -21.08 -33.93
C GLU A 9 -27.13 -21.25 -34.98
N ILE A 10 -25.92 -20.78 -34.68
CA ILE A 10 -24.74 -20.98 -35.53
C ILE A 10 -23.67 -21.69 -34.71
N ARG A 11 -23.17 -22.82 -35.23
CA ARG A 11 -22.02 -23.52 -34.69
C ARG A 11 -20.96 -23.69 -35.76
N ILE A 12 -19.75 -23.20 -35.47
CA ILE A 12 -18.54 -23.44 -36.24
C ILE A 12 -17.70 -24.41 -35.40
N ASP A 13 -17.43 -25.59 -35.94
CA ASP A 13 -16.67 -26.66 -35.27
C ASP A 13 -15.59 -27.15 -36.25
N ILE A 14 -14.35 -26.70 -36.03
CA ILE A 14 -13.23 -26.88 -36.98
C ILE A 14 -11.98 -27.30 -36.21
N ALA A 15 -11.42 -28.47 -36.51
CA ALA A 15 -10.21 -28.95 -35.81
C ALA A 15 -8.94 -28.10 -36.01
N GLY A 16 -8.92 -27.22 -37.02
CA GLY A 16 -7.79 -26.35 -37.37
C GLY A 16 -8.03 -24.89 -37.00
N GLN A 17 -7.81 -24.01 -37.98
CA GLN A 17 -7.93 -22.57 -37.80
C GLN A 17 -9.28 -22.03 -38.27
N VAL A 18 -9.86 -21.12 -37.48
CA VAL A 18 -10.96 -20.25 -37.87
C VAL A 18 -10.42 -18.82 -38.03
N LEU A 19 -10.69 -18.23 -39.20
CA LEU A 19 -10.41 -16.82 -39.48
C LEU A 19 -11.74 -16.07 -39.65
N LEU A 20 -12.04 -15.14 -38.76
CA LEU A 20 -13.22 -14.27 -38.85
C LEU A 20 -12.77 -12.84 -39.14
N HIS A 21 -13.41 -12.25 -40.14
CA HIS A 21 -13.27 -10.84 -40.48
C HIS A 21 -14.58 -10.34 -41.10
N SER A 22 -14.78 -9.02 -41.13
CA SER A 22 -16.02 -8.36 -41.58
C SER A 22 -17.19 -8.48 -40.61
N ASP A 23 -18.15 -7.57 -40.71
CA ASP A 23 -19.16 -7.34 -39.68
C ASP A 23 -20.28 -8.38 -39.65
N PHE A 24 -20.55 -8.91 -38.46
CA PHE A 24 -21.61 -9.88 -38.16
C PHE A 24 -22.57 -9.27 -37.13
N ASN A 25 -23.83 -9.10 -37.52
CA ASN A 25 -24.93 -8.73 -36.63
C ASN A 25 -25.88 -9.90 -36.52
N LEU A 26 -25.90 -10.55 -35.36
CA LEU A 26 -26.66 -11.77 -35.14
C LEU A 26 -27.81 -11.50 -34.15
N ALA A 27 -28.99 -12.01 -34.49
CA ALA A 27 -30.15 -12.07 -33.59
C ALA A 27 -30.22 -13.39 -32.80
N GLY A 28 -29.28 -14.31 -33.06
CA GLY A 28 -29.16 -15.63 -32.46
C GLY A 28 -27.75 -15.88 -31.93
N SER A 29 -27.61 -16.92 -31.12
CA SER A 29 -26.39 -17.35 -30.46
C SER A 29 -25.39 -17.98 -31.44
N LEU A 30 -24.09 -17.76 -31.17
CA LEU A 30 -22.98 -18.29 -31.96
C LEU A 30 -21.98 -19.01 -31.06
N LEU A 31 -21.58 -20.22 -31.47
CA LEU A 31 -20.44 -20.95 -30.92
C LEU A 31 -19.37 -21.11 -32.01
N VAL A 32 -18.14 -20.72 -31.68
CA VAL A 32 -16.95 -21.01 -32.49
C VAL A 32 -16.02 -21.90 -31.67
N ASP A 33 -15.77 -23.11 -32.18
CA ASP A 33 -14.96 -24.14 -31.55
C ASP A 33 -13.85 -24.56 -32.52
N ALA A 34 -12.60 -24.26 -32.18
CA ALA A 34 -11.45 -24.54 -33.05
C ALA A 34 -10.13 -24.73 -32.30
N ALA A 35 -9.07 -25.14 -33.00
CA ALA A 35 -7.73 -25.14 -32.40
C ALA A 35 -7.20 -23.70 -32.27
N ASP A 36 -7.29 -22.92 -33.35
CA ASP A 36 -6.85 -21.53 -33.40
C ASP A 36 -7.96 -20.63 -33.93
N ILE A 37 -8.26 -19.54 -33.21
CA ILE A 37 -9.27 -18.56 -33.61
C ILE A 37 -8.59 -17.21 -33.79
N THR A 38 -8.79 -16.58 -34.95
CA THR A 38 -8.31 -15.22 -35.21
C THR A 38 -9.46 -14.36 -35.71
N ILE A 39 -9.71 -13.25 -35.03
CA ILE A 39 -10.79 -12.30 -35.34
C ILE A 39 -10.17 -10.93 -35.52
N TYR A 40 -10.37 -10.29 -36.66
CA TYR A 40 -9.82 -8.94 -36.90
C TYR A 40 -10.65 -8.17 -37.92
N ASN A 41 -10.58 -6.84 -37.84
CA ASN A 41 -11.33 -5.93 -38.71
C ASN A 41 -12.83 -6.32 -38.79
N GLN A 42 -13.44 -6.46 -37.62
CA GLN A 42 -14.79 -7.01 -37.49
C GLN A 42 -15.52 -6.42 -36.29
N ASN A 43 -16.78 -6.04 -36.52
CA ASN A 43 -17.79 -5.92 -35.48
C ASN A 43 -18.61 -7.21 -35.42
N LEU A 44 -18.54 -7.94 -34.31
CA LEU A 44 -19.35 -9.13 -34.06
C LEU A 44 -20.28 -8.85 -32.89
N ILE A 45 -21.53 -8.56 -33.21
CA ILE A 45 -22.56 -8.15 -32.24
C ILE A 45 -23.66 -9.20 -32.24
N VAL A 46 -23.87 -9.82 -31.08
CA VAL A 46 -24.99 -10.71 -30.81
C VAL A 46 -26.00 -9.94 -29.95
N SER A 47 -27.24 -9.84 -30.42
CA SER A 47 -28.28 -9.02 -29.80
C SER A 47 -29.45 -9.86 -29.30
N GLY A 48 -30.02 -9.47 -28.15
CA GLY A 48 -31.16 -10.14 -27.51
C GLY A 48 -30.79 -10.69 -26.12
N PRO A 49 -31.65 -10.50 -25.09
CA PRO A 49 -31.28 -10.63 -23.68
C PRO A 49 -30.81 -12.04 -23.23
N ASP A 50 -31.17 -13.06 -24.00
CA ASP A 50 -30.86 -14.47 -23.73
C ASP A 50 -29.87 -15.08 -24.75
N GLN A 51 -29.36 -14.26 -25.68
CA GLN A 51 -28.42 -14.70 -26.70
C GLN A 51 -26.99 -14.77 -26.18
N ARG A 52 -26.22 -15.70 -26.74
CA ARG A 52 -24.89 -16.08 -26.27
C ARG A 52 -23.87 -16.06 -27.38
N LEU A 53 -22.65 -15.67 -27.03
CA LEU A 53 -21.49 -15.80 -27.89
C LEU A 53 -20.40 -16.52 -27.12
N ALA A 54 -19.92 -17.64 -27.68
CA ALA A 54 -18.87 -18.41 -27.06
C ALA A 54 -17.75 -18.72 -28.05
N PHE A 55 -16.52 -18.53 -27.60
CA PHE A 55 -15.31 -18.97 -28.29
C PHE A 55 -14.61 -20.05 -27.48
N ARG A 56 -14.28 -21.16 -28.15
CA ARG A 56 -13.49 -22.27 -27.59
C ARG A 56 -12.27 -22.47 -28.48
N ALA A 57 -11.09 -22.24 -27.93
CA ALA A 57 -9.83 -22.38 -28.64
C ALA A 57 -8.90 -23.34 -27.89
N ALA A 58 -8.45 -24.43 -28.53
CA ALA A 58 -7.54 -25.39 -27.90
C ALA A 58 -6.09 -24.88 -27.79
N ASN A 59 -5.69 -23.93 -28.65
CA ASN A 59 -4.32 -23.40 -28.67
C ASN A 59 -4.30 -21.89 -28.44
N SER A 60 -4.99 -21.12 -29.30
CA SER A 60 -4.90 -19.67 -29.24
C SER A 60 -6.16 -18.98 -29.75
N LEU A 61 -6.46 -17.83 -29.13
CA LEU A 61 -7.46 -16.89 -29.62
C LEU A 61 -6.83 -15.50 -29.74
N THR A 62 -6.87 -14.92 -30.93
CA THR A 62 -6.31 -13.58 -31.19
C THR A 62 -7.40 -12.64 -31.70
N LEU A 63 -7.60 -11.54 -30.98
CA LEU A 63 -8.47 -10.43 -31.36
C LEU A 63 -7.63 -9.25 -31.85
N GLY A 64 -7.96 -8.80 -33.05
CA GLY A 64 -7.26 -7.77 -33.79
C GLY A 64 -5.87 -8.17 -34.28
N ARG A 65 -5.30 -7.38 -35.19
CA ARG A 65 -3.92 -7.53 -35.67
C ARG A 65 -3.36 -6.20 -36.18
N THR A 66 -2.06 -6.13 -36.39
CA THR A 66 -1.43 -5.05 -37.15
C THR A 66 -1.14 -5.50 -38.57
N GLU A 67 -1.44 -4.65 -39.55
CA GLU A 67 -1.18 -4.91 -40.97
C GLU A 67 -0.32 -3.79 -41.57
N THR A 68 0.63 -4.16 -42.43
CA THR A 68 1.42 -3.19 -43.20
C THR A 68 0.69 -2.83 -44.48
N LEU A 69 0.33 -1.56 -44.62
CA LEU A 69 -0.32 -1.02 -45.80
C LEU A 69 0.66 -0.94 -46.99
N PRO A 70 0.15 -0.86 -48.24
CA PRO A 70 1.00 -0.71 -49.43
C PRO A 70 1.93 0.52 -49.42
N ASN A 71 1.60 1.54 -48.62
CA ASN A 71 2.43 2.74 -48.43
C ASN A 71 3.53 2.56 -47.36
N GLY A 72 3.71 1.35 -46.82
CA GLY A 72 4.69 1.02 -45.78
C GLY A 72 4.28 1.42 -44.37
N LYS A 73 3.13 2.06 -44.17
CA LYS A 73 2.61 2.40 -42.84
C LYS A 73 1.94 1.20 -42.20
N LEU A 74 2.00 1.13 -40.87
CA LEU A 74 1.22 0.15 -40.13
C LEU A 74 -0.22 0.64 -39.96
N GLN A 75 -1.16 -0.28 -39.89
CA GLN A 75 -2.55 -0.04 -39.53
C GLN A 75 -3.00 -1.07 -38.49
N GLN A 76 -3.70 -0.59 -37.47
CA GLN A 76 -4.36 -1.45 -36.50
C GLN A 76 -5.72 -1.92 -37.08
N LEU A 77 -5.92 -3.23 -37.09
CA LEU A 77 -7.16 -3.88 -37.48
C LEU A 77 -7.79 -4.51 -36.23
N GLY A 78 -8.54 -3.71 -35.47
CA GLY A 78 -9.19 -4.15 -34.23
C GLY A 78 -10.42 -5.04 -34.47
N ALA A 79 -10.90 -5.67 -33.41
CA ALA A 79 -12.19 -6.36 -33.39
C ALA A 79 -13.08 -5.83 -32.26
N VAL A 80 -14.36 -5.63 -32.54
CA VAL A 80 -15.38 -5.26 -31.53
C VAL A 80 -16.30 -6.45 -31.33
N ILE A 81 -16.29 -7.02 -30.12
CA ILE A 81 -17.10 -8.19 -29.78
C ILE A 81 -18.10 -7.80 -28.71
N SER A 82 -19.38 -8.09 -28.92
CA SER A 82 -20.43 -7.78 -27.95
C SER A 82 -21.50 -8.87 -27.90
N ALA A 83 -21.81 -9.33 -26.70
CA ALA A 83 -22.97 -10.21 -26.45
C ALA A 83 -23.45 -10.09 -25.00
N PRO A 84 -24.74 -10.34 -24.72
CA PRO A 84 -25.28 -10.36 -23.37
C PRO A 84 -24.72 -11.47 -22.48
N ASP A 85 -24.47 -12.66 -23.04
CA ASP A 85 -23.72 -13.75 -22.40
C ASP A 85 -22.51 -14.06 -23.28
N LEU A 86 -21.35 -13.56 -22.88
CA LEU A 86 -20.11 -13.66 -23.63
C LEU A 86 -19.08 -14.47 -22.86
N GLN A 87 -18.56 -15.53 -23.50
CA GLN A 87 -17.61 -16.45 -22.89
C GLN A 87 -16.44 -16.71 -23.82
N PHE A 88 -15.24 -16.65 -23.27
CA PHE A 88 -14.01 -17.08 -23.91
C PHE A 88 -13.42 -18.23 -23.10
N ASN A 89 -13.15 -19.36 -23.75
CA ASN A 89 -12.44 -20.48 -23.15
C ASN A 89 -11.27 -20.87 -24.06
N VAL A 90 -10.05 -20.60 -23.60
CA VAL A 90 -8.84 -20.74 -24.41
C VAL A 90 -7.82 -21.59 -23.67
N ASP A 91 -7.56 -22.82 -24.08
CA ASP A 91 -6.64 -23.70 -23.35
C ASP A 91 -5.16 -23.23 -23.40
N GLY A 92 -4.85 -22.24 -24.26
CA GLY A 92 -3.53 -21.60 -24.35
C GLY A 92 -3.60 -20.07 -24.27
N LEU A 93 -3.03 -19.37 -25.25
CA LEU A 93 -2.88 -17.91 -25.21
C LEU A 93 -4.10 -17.17 -25.78
N LEU A 94 -4.69 -16.29 -24.96
CA LEU A 94 -5.63 -15.26 -25.40
C LEU A 94 -4.90 -13.94 -25.64
N THR A 95 -4.89 -13.45 -26.87
CA THR A 95 -4.36 -12.12 -27.23
C THR A 95 -5.48 -11.16 -27.60
N VAL A 96 -5.55 -10.01 -26.93
CA VAL A 96 -6.44 -8.90 -27.29
C VAL A 96 -5.58 -7.72 -27.71
N ASN A 97 -5.34 -7.56 -29.01
CA ASN A 97 -4.49 -6.51 -29.55
C ASN A 97 -5.11 -5.11 -29.42
N ALA A 98 -4.27 -4.09 -29.57
CA ALA A 98 -4.68 -2.69 -29.61
C ALA A 98 -5.85 -2.48 -30.59
N GLY A 99 -6.74 -1.53 -30.28
CA GLY A 99 -7.92 -1.23 -31.09
C GLY A 99 -9.02 -2.28 -31.05
N SER A 100 -8.84 -3.40 -30.35
CA SER A 100 -9.91 -4.36 -30.08
C SER A 100 -10.64 -4.03 -28.78
N ALA A 101 -11.94 -4.27 -28.76
CA ALA A 101 -12.81 -4.04 -27.60
C ALA A 101 -13.79 -5.20 -27.41
N ILE A 102 -13.96 -5.64 -26.17
CA ILE A 102 -14.90 -6.70 -25.79
C ILE A 102 -15.94 -6.13 -24.82
N PHE A 103 -17.22 -6.38 -25.08
CA PHE A 103 -18.35 -5.83 -24.35
C PHE A 103 -19.21 -6.96 -23.75
N GLY A 104 -19.28 -7.02 -22.42
CA GLY A 104 -20.30 -7.78 -21.70
C GLY A 104 -21.61 -6.97 -21.63
N ALA A 105 -22.46 -7.15 -22.63
CA ALA A 105 -23.64 -6.34 -22.90
C ALA A 105 -24.88 -6.78 -22.11
N LYS A 106 -24.72 -6.97 -20.79
CA LYS A 106 -25.85 -7.33 -19.92
C LYS A 106 -25.68 -6.80 -18.51
N GLN A 107 -26.75 -6.16 -18.02
CA GLN A 107 -26.85 -5.71 -16.64
C GLN A 107 -26.70 -6.89 -15.67
N SER A 108 -25.91 -6.71 -14.62
CA SER A 108 -25.72 -7.74 -13.58
C SER A 108 -25.21 -9.09 -14.10
N ALA A 109 -24.63 -9.11 -15.30
CA ALA A 109 -23.95 -10.28 -15.84
C ALA A 109 -22.44 -10.19 -15.65
N THR A 110 -21.79 -11.34 -15.80
CA THR A 110 -20.33 -11.44 -15.74
C THR A 110 -19.81 -11.78 -17.12
N LEU A 111 -18.92 -10.95 -17.67
CA LEU A 111 -18.04 -11.37 -18.75
C LEU A 111 -17.00 -12.33 -18.17
N LEU A 112 -17.05 -13.60 -18.58
CA LEU A 112 -16.13 -14.64 -18.13
C LEU A 112 -15.11 -14.98 -19.22
N ILE A 113 -13.84 -14.90 -18.86
CA ILE A 113 -12.72 -15.30 -19.71
C ILE A 113 -11.89 -16.31 -18.94
N THR A 114 -11.74 -17.51 -19.51
CA THR A 114 -10.81 -18.53 -19.05
C THR A 114 -9.71 -18.70 -20.09
N ALA A 115 -8.45 -18.65 -19.66
CA ALA A 115 -7.32 -18.95 -20.53
C ALA A 115 -6.13 -19.54 -19.77
N ASP A 116 -5.10 -20.04 -20.46
CA ASP A 116 -3.82 -20.28 -19.79
C ASP A 116 -3.09 -18.96 -19.56
N ASP A 117 -2.68 -18.31 -20.64
CA ASP A 117 -2.07 -16.99 -20.61
C ASP A 117 -2.97 -15.95 -21.29
N MET A 118 -2.86 -14.70 -20.86
CA MET A 118 -3.51 -13.57 -21.53
C MET A 118 -2.57 -12.40 -21.77
N LEU A 119 -2.53 -11.92 -23.01
CA LEU A 119 -1.94 -10.64 -23.41
C LEU A 119 -3.06 -9.64 -23.75
N LEU A 120 -3.17 -8.58 -22.96
CA LEU A 120 -4.20 -7.56 -23.13
C LEU A 120 -3.57 -6.19 -23.47
N ILE A 121 -3.79 -5.75 -24.71
CA ILE A 121 -3.42 -4.42 -25.20
C ILE A 121 -4.69 -3.61 -25.55
N GLY A 122 -5.79 -4.28 -25.89
CA GLY A 122 -7.10 -3.65 -26.11
C GLY A 122 -7.88 -3.38 -24.82
N THR A 123 -9.20 -3.29 -24.92
CA THR A 123 -10.08 -2.96 -23.78
C THR A 123 -11.15 -4.03 -23.57
N LEU A 124 -11.38 -4.39 -22.30
CA LEU A 124 -12.53 -5.20 -21.89
C LEU A 124 -13.50 -4.37 -21.05
N TYR A 125 -14.79 -4.48 -21.36
CA TYR A 125 -15.88 -3.79 -20.68
C TYR A 125 -16.85 -4.79 -20.05
N GLY A 126 -16.96 -4.79 -18.72
CA GLY A 126 -17.99 -5.51 -17.97
C GLY A 126 -19.19 -4.61 -17.68
N GLY A 127 -20.35 -4.87 -18.28
CA GLY A 127 -21.52 -4.01 -18.12
C GLY A 127 -21.50 -2.79 -19.04
N ALA A 128 -21.21 -3.00 -20.31
CA ALA A 128 -21.38 -1.97 -21.33
C ALA A 128 -21.79 -2.60 -22.67
N GLU A 129 -22.46 -1.82 -23.49
CA GLU A 129 -22.75 -2.14 -24.88
C GLU A 129 -22.04 -1.14 -25.81
N PRO A 130 -21.61 -1.53 -27.02
CA PRO A 130 -21.05 -0.57 -27.97
C PRO A 130 -22.15 0.30 -28.58
N ASP A 131 -21.88 1.60 -28.73
CA ASP A 131 -22.64 2.48 -29.61
C ASP A 131 -22.23 2.28 -31.09
N GLU A 132 -22.81 3.08 -32.00
CA GLU A 132 -22.49 3.03 -33.44
C GLU A 132 -21.01 3.32 -33.76
N SER A 133 -20.27 3.94 -32.84
CA SER A 133 -18.84 4.24 -32.94
C SER A 133 -17.97 3.33 -32.06
N ALA A 134 -18.52 2.21 -31.57
CA ALA A 134 -17.87 1.28 -30.65
C ALA A 134 -17.41 1.91 -29.31
N LYS A 135 -18.07 2.97 -28.86
CA LYS A 135 -17.88 3.55 -27.53
C LYS A 135 -18.81 2.88 -26.52
N PRO A 136 -18.42 2.78 -25.24
CA PRO A 136 -19.25 2.14 -24.22
C PRO A 136 -20.48 2.99 -23.88
N ILE A 137 -21.65 2.35 -23.97
CA ILE A 137 -22.89 2.71 -23.30
C ILE A 137 -22.96 1.87 -22.03
N TRP A 138 -22.85 2.52 -20.87
CA TRP A 138 -22.70 1.82 -19.60
C TRP A 138 -24.02 1.26 -19.07
N LEU A 139 -23.98 -0.01 -18.70
CA LEU A 139 -25.03 -0.71 -17.99
C LEU A 139 -24.63 -0.81 -16.52
N PRO A 140 -25.58 -0.71 -15.57
CA PRO A 140 -25.26 -0.79 -14.16
C PRO A 140 -24.82 -2.21 -13.75
N ALA A 141 -23.93 -2.29 -12.76
CA ALA A 141 -23.56 -3.50 -12.04
C ALA A 141 -23.06 -4.68 -12.90
N GLY A 142 -22.41 -4.43 -14.05
CA GLY A 142 -21.76 -5.49 -14.81
C GLY A 142 -20.44 -5.90 -14.19
N ALA A 143 -20.11 -7.19 -14.30
CA ALA A 143 -18.89 -7.75 -13.74
C ALA A 143 -17.97 -8.31 -14.84
N LEU A 144 -16.69 -8.40 -14.53
CA LEU A 144 -15.65 -8.99 -15.37
C LEU A 144 -14.86 -9.98 -14.52
N THR A 145 -14.70 -11.20 -15.02
CA THR A 145 -13.88 -12.24 -14.39
C THR A 145 -12.87 -12.79 -15.38
N LEU A 146 -11.60 -12.73 -15.01
CA LEU A 146 -10.51 -13.43 -15.67
C LEU A 146 -10.06 -14.58 -14.75
N ASP A 147 -10.11 -15.81 -15.23
CA ASP A 147 -9.61 -17.00 -14.53
C ASP A 147 -8.54 -17.65 -15.40
N LEU A 148 -7.27 -17.35 -15.08
CA LEU A 148 -6.11 -17.72 -15.86
C LEU A 148 -5.27 -18.77 -15.11
N THR A 149 -4.86 -19.85 -15.78
CA THR A 149 -3.96 -20.84 -15.15
C THR A 149 -2.50 -20.42 -15.18
N GLY A 150 -2.12 -19.54 -16.12
CA GLY A 150 -0.81 -18.95 -16.28
C GLY A 150 -0.79 -17.47 -15.88
N SER A 151 -0.31 -16.61 -16.78
CA SER A 151 -0.01 -15.20 -16.53
C SER A 151 -0.96 -14.22 -17.22
N LEU A 152 -1.07 -13.01 -16.65
CA LEU A 152 -1.69 -11.85 -17.31
C LEU A 152 -0.63 -10.79 -17.60
N THR A 153 -0.49 -10.40 -18.87
CA THR A 153 0.29 -9.24 -19.28
C THR A 153 -0.62 -8.17 -19.86
N MET A 154 -0.61 -6.97 -19.26
CA MET A 154 -1.34 -5.80 -19.75
C MET A 154 -0.38 -4.74 -20.28
N GLY A 155 -0.63 -4.32 -21.51
CA GLY A 155 0.17 -3.36 -22.25
C GLY A 155 1.05 -4.01 -23.31
N GLY A 156 1.41 -3.22 -24.33
CA GLY A 156 2.22 -3.65 -25.46
C GLY A 156 2.36 -2.55 -26.50
N GLN A 157 2.49 -2.94 -27.76
CA GLN A 157 2.55 -1.99 -28.89
C GLN A 157 1.20 -1.88 -29.59
N GLY A 158 0.85 -0.66 -29.96
CA GLY A 158 -0.24 -0.34 -30.87
C GLY A 158 0.25 0.62 -31.96
N VAL A 159 -0.63 0.94 -32.91
CA VAL A 159 -0.31 1.85 -34.02
C VAL A 159 -1.06 3.16 -33.84
N ASN A 160 -0.34 4.28 -33.93
CA ASN A 160 -0.93 5.62 -33.85
C ASN A 160 -1.55 6.07 -35.20
N SER A 161 -2.18 7.25 -35.23
CA SER A 161 -2.80 7.82 -36.44
C SER A 161 -1.82 8.05 -37.61
N GLU A 162 -0.52 8.19 -37.33
CA GLU A 162 0.50 8.38 -38.35
C GLU A 162 1.01 7.07 -38.95
N GLY A 163 0.69 5.92 -38.34
CA GLY A 163 1.14 4.59 -38.74
C GLY A 163 2.41 4.11 -38.03
N ASN A 164 2.79 4.75 -36.91
CA ASN A 164 3.96 4.40 -36.11
C ASN A 164 3.59 3.54 -34.91
N LEU A 165 4.51 2.66 -34.49
CA LEU A 165 4.37 1.90 -33.25
C LEU A 165 4.49 2.83 -32.04
N THR A 166 3.57 2.69 -31.09
CA THR A 166 3.56 3.38 -29.81
C THR A 166 3.20 2.41 -28.68
N ASN A 167 3.71 2.67 -27.48
CA ASN A 167 3.25 1.95 -26.30
C ASN A 167 1.76 2.23 -26.09
N THR A 168 0.98 1.17 -25.94
CA THR A 168 -0.46 1.21 -25.70
C THR A 168 -0.76 0.31 -24.52
N GLY A 169 -1.58 0.79 -23.58
CA GLY A 169 -1.96 0.03 -22.41
C GLY A 169 -3.23 -0.76 -22.62
N GLY A 170 -3.34 -1.90 -21.94
CA GLY A 170 -4.58 -2.65 -21.83
C GLY A 170 -5.50 -2.04 -20.78
N ASN A 171 -6.82 -2.10 -21.01
CA ASN A 171 -7.81 -1.56 -20.08
C ASN A 171 -8.85 -2.62 -19.70
N LEU A 172 -9.14 -2.72 -18.42
CA LEU A 172 -10.24 -3.52 -17.87
C LEU A 172 -11.16 -2.58 -17.11
N ILE A 173 -12.41 -2.46 -17.54
CA ILE A 173 -13.37 -1.56 -16.89
C ILE A 173 -14.68 -2.30 -16.65
N ALA A 174 -15.18 -2.27 -15.42
CA ALA A 174 -16.49 -2.83 -15.10
C ALA A 174 -17.30 -1.90 -14.19
N THR A 175 -18.62 -1.89 -14.34
CA THR A 175 -19.53 -1.05 -13.52
C THR A 175 -19.95 -1.69 -12.20
N GLY A 176 -19.51 -2.91 -11.93
CA GLY A 176 -19.80 -3.66 -10.70
C GLY A 176 -18.53 -4.21 -10.09
N ALA A 177 -17.98 -5.28 -10.66
CA ALA A 177 -16.82 -5.95 -10.09
C ALA A 177 -15.80 -6.38 -11.15
N VAL A 178 -14.53 -6.35 -10.78
CA VAL A 178 -13.44 -6.96 -11.53
C VAL A 178 -12.78 -8.01 -10.63
N MET A 179 -12.78 -9.26 -11.08
CA MET A 179 -12.07 -10.36 -10.43
C MET A 179 -11.04 -10.93 -11.40
N ILE A 180 -9.79 -11.01 -10.96
CA ILE A 180 -8.70 -11.58 -11.74
C ILE A 180 -8.03 -12.63 -10.88
N LYS A 181 -7.91 -13.83 -11.42
CA LYS A 181 -7.15 -14.92 -10.83
C LYS A 181 -6.13 -15.41 -11.84
N THR A 182 -4.88 -15.53 -11.41
CA THR A 182 -3.78 -16.08 -12.21
C THR A 182 -3.06 -17.17 -11.43
N GLY A 183 -2.56 -18.19 -12.13
CA GLY A 183 -1.71 -19.21 -11.51
C GLY A 183 -0.25 -18.79 -11.39
N ASP A 184 0.17 -17.76 -12.13
CA ASP A 184 1.53 -17.23 -12.11
C ASP A 184 1.54 -15.70 -11.99
N VAL A 185 2.23 -14.97 -12.89
CA VAL A 185 2.53 -13.53 -12.77
C VAL A 185 1.40 -12.65 -13.32
N VAL A 186 1.18 -11.50 -12.69
CA VAL A 186 0.43 -10.37 -13.27
C VAL A 186 1.37 -9.21 -13.51
N ALA A 187 1.52 -8.80 -14.78
CA ALA A 187 2.31 -7.64 -15.18
C ALA A 187 1.42 -6.57 -15.83
N ILE A 188 1.39 -5.37 -15.25
CA ILE A 188 0.57 -4.25 -15.71
C ILE A 188 1.49 -3.07 -16.06
N SER A 189 1.50 -2.67 -17.33
CA SER A 189 2.30 -1.52 -17.80
C SER A 189 1.81 -0.19 -17.22
N ASP A 190 2.67 0.83 -17.31
CA ASP A 190 2.38 2.21 -16.89
C ASP A 190 1.25 2.89 -17.66
N THR A 191 0.97 2.41 -18.87
CA THR A 191 -0.14 2.85 -19.72
C THR A 191 -1.44 2.07 -19.49
N SER A 192 -1.41 0.99 -18.70
CA SER A 192 -2.54 0.08 -18.50
C SER A 192 -3.36 0.43 -17.25
N SER A 193 -4.64 0.07 -17.27
CA SER A 193 -5.54 0.33 -16.13
C SER A 193 -6.56 -0.77 -15.89
N ILE A 194 -6.91 -0.97 -14.61
CA ILE A 194 -7.99 -1.84 -14.16
C ILE A 194 -8.90 -1.03 -13.25
N LYS A 195 -10.18 -0.98 -13.59
CA LYS A 195 -11.14 -0.08 -12.95
C LYS A 195 -12.47 -0.80 -12.67
N ALA A 196 -12.89 -0.79 -11.41
CA ALA A 196 -14.26 -1.09 -11.02
C ALA A 196 -14.96 0.24 -10.66
N ASP A 197 -15.77 0.75 -11.57
CA ASP A 197 -16.38 2.08 -11.49
C ASP A 197 -17.87 2.06 -11.82
N PRO A 198 -18.75 2.13 -10.81
CA PRO A 198 -20.19 2.05 -11.02
C PRO A 198 -20.82 3.18 -11.83
N SER A 199 -20.13 4.30 -12.02
CA SER A 199 -20.63 5.35 -12.91
C SER A 199 -20.31 5.07 -14.38
N GLY A 200 -19.49 4.06 -14.68
CA GLY A 200 -18.98 3.83 -16.02
C GLY A 200 -18.15 5.02 -16.49
N GLU A 201 -17.23 5.52 -15.66
CA GLU A 201 -16.40 6.69 -15.97
C GLU A 201 -17.16 8.00 -16.19
N GLN A 202 -18.47 8.00 -15.97
CA GLN A 202 -19.24 9.23 -15.94
C GLN A 202 -18.91 9.93 -14.61
N SER A 203 -18.64 11.23 -14.63
CA SER A 203 -18.37 12.01 -13.41
C SER A 203 -19.64 12.24 -12.58
N ILE A 204 -20.37 11.16 -12.27
CA ILE A 204 -21.62 11.14 -11.53
C ILE A 204 -21.37 10.36 -10.25
N GLU A 205 -21.67 10.98 -9.11
CA GLU A 205 -21.67 10.28 -7.84
C GLU A 205 -22.77 9.20 -7.85
N THR A 206 -22.37 7.96 -7.61
CA THR A 206 -23.30 6.84 -7.50
C THR A 206 -23.28 6.30 -6.07
N ALA A 207 -24.43 5.80 -5.60
CA ALA A 207 -24.51 5.09 -4.33
C ALA A 207 -23.95 3.65 -4.43
N ALA A 208 -23.74 3.15 -5.65
CA ALA A 208 -23.15 1.84 -5.91
C ALA A 208 -21.63 1.87 -5.68
N SER A 209 -21.02 0.71 -5.52
CA SER A 209 -19.57 0.59 -5.29
C SER A 209 -18.97 -0.49 -6.16
N GLY A 210 -17.81 -0.16 -6.74
CA GLY A 210 -16.97 -1.08 -7.46
C GLY A 210 -16.25 -2.01 -6.47
N ASN A 211 -15.98 -3.24 -6.90
CA ASN A 211 -15.11 -4.16 -6.18
C ASN A 211 -14.04 -4.70 -7.11
N LEU A 212 -12.78 -4.62 -6.69
CA LEU A 212 -11.63 -5.09 -7.46
C LEU A 212 -10.85 -6.11 -6.64
N ARG A 213 -10.70 -7.32 -7.16
CA ARG A 213 -9.94 -8.40 -6.52
C ARG A 213 -8.95 -9.01 -7.49
N LEU A 214 -7.67 -9.04 -7.10
CA LEU A 214 -6.59 -9.75 -7.78
C LEU A 214 -6.07 -10.88 -6.88
N GLU A 215 -6.10 -12.11 -7.39
CA GLU A 215 -5.45 -13.28 -6.83
C GLU A 215 -4.33 -13.71 -7.79
N VAL A 216 -3.10 -13.52 -7.38
CA VAL A 216 -1.90 -13.72 -8.20
C VAL A 216 -1.11 -14.89 -7.63
N GLY A 217 -0.86 -15.92 -8.44
CA GLY A 217 -0.18 -17.13 -8.00
C GLY A 217 1.25 -16.88 -7.53
N THR A 218 1.97 -15.98 -8.18
CA THR A 218 3.36 -15.60 -7.81
C THR A 218 3.48 -14.09 -7.62
N ASP A 219 4.03 -13.37 -8.59
CA ASP A 219 4.39 -11.96 -8.48
C ASP A 219 3.38 -11.04 -9.15
N LEU A 220 3.08 -9.93 -8.47
CA LEU A 220 2.41 -8.78 -9.07
C LEU A 220 3.44 -7.70 -9.41
N GLN A 221 3.48 -7.29 -10.67
CA GLN A 221 4.23 -6.13 -11.16
C GLN A 221 3.26 -5.05 -11.66
N LEU A 222 2.95 -4.09 -10.81
CA LEU A 222 2.03 -3.00 -11.13
C LEU A 222 2.81 -1.72 -11.46
N ASN A 223 2.79 -1.27 -12.72
CA ASN A 223 3.26 0.07 -13.10
C ASN A 223 2.10 1.04 -13.42
N GLY A 224 0.91 0.50 -13.75
CA GLY A 224 -0.28 1.26 -14.13
C GLY A 224 -1.23 1.60 -12.99
N PHE A 225 -2.53 1.53 -13.26
CA PHE A 225 -3.59 1.95 -12.33
C PHE A 225 -4.49 0.79 -11.91
N LEU A 226 -4.72 0.64 -10.60
CA LEU A 226 -5.80 -0.19 -10.04
C LEU A 226 -6.76 0.70 -9.25
N GLN A 227 -8.01 0.77 -9.68
CA GLN A 227 -8.99 1.69 -9.09
C GLN A 227 -10.32 1.00 -8.81
N SER A 228 -10.84 1.21 -7.60
CA SER A 228 -12.15 0.76 -7.17
C SER A 228 -12.93 1.96 -6.64
N LEU A 229 -14.01 2.37 -7.31
CA LEU A 229 -14.70 3.64 -7.04
C LEU A 229 -16.10 3.44 -6.44
N GLY A 230 -16.62 4.47 -5.76
CA GLY A 230 -17.90 4.45 -5.03
C GLY A 230 -17.74 4.29 -3.52
N PRO A 231 -18.72 4.71 -2.69
CA PRO A 231 -18.53 4.98 -1.26
C PRO A 231 -18.10 3.78 -0.39
N ALA A 232 -18.43 2.56 -0.79
CA ALA A 232 -18.09 1.32 -0.09
C ALA A 232 -17.12 0.45 -0.91
N SER A 233 -16.35 1.05 -1.83
CA SER A 233 -15.53 0.29 -2.77
C SER A 233 -14.34 -0.40 -2.10
N LEU A 234 -14.12 -1.65 -2.49
CA LEU A 234 -13.06 -2.50 -1.96
C LEU A 234 -12.05 -2.81 -3.05
N LEU A 235 -10.77 -2.79 -2.69
CA LEU A 235 -9.67 -3.24 -3.53
C LEU A 235 -8.82 -4.23 -2.73
N ALA A 236 -8.77 -5.47 -3.20
CA ALA A 236 -8.01 -6.55 -2.55
C ALA A 236 -7.00 -7.17 -3.51
N ILE A 237 -5.75 -7.30 -3.07
CA ILE A 237 -4.67 -7.96 -3.80
C ILE A 237 -4.09 -9.06 -2.92
N SER A 238 -3.94 -10.26 -3.47
CA SER A 238 -3.24 -11.38 -2.86
C SER A 238 -2.19 -11.88 -3.84
N ALA A 239 -0.91 -11.65 -3.56
CA ALA A 239 0.21 -12.20 -4.33
C ALA A 239 0.86 -13.36 -3.58
N GLY A 240 1.12 -14.49 -4.26
CA GLY A 240 1.76 -15.65 -3.65
C GLY A 240 3.22 -15.40 -3.23
N SER A 241 3.91 -14.50 -3.93
CA SER A 241 5.30 -14.11 -3.67
C SER A 241 5.39 -12.59 -3.43
N GLN A 242 5.86 -11.79 -4.40
CA GLN A 242 6.03 -10.34 -4.24
C GLN A 242 4.89 -9.53 -4.87
N ALA A 243 4.44 -8.47 -4.18
CA ALA A 243 3.66 -7.38 -4.76
C ALA A 243 4.55 -6.14 -4.95
N ARG A 244 5.01 -5.91 -6.18
CA ARG A 244 5.79 -4.74 -6.58
C ARG A 244 4.89 -3.66 -7.18
N ILE A 245 4.82 -2.52 -6.49
CA ILE A 245 3.88 -1.43 -6.75
C ILE A 245 4.67 -0.19 -7.18
N ASN A 246 4.66 0.06 -8.48
CA ASN A 246 5.20 1.24 -9.16
C ASN A 246 4.12 2.10 -9.82
N GLY A 247 2.86 1.78 -9.53
CA GLY A 247 1.66 2.42 -10.04
C GLY A 247 0.84 3.08 -8.94
N LEU A 248 -0.42 3.37 -9.23
CA LEU A 248 -1.38 3.87 -8.24
C LEU A 248 -2.43 2.79 -7.92
N ILE A 249 -2.66 2.59 -6.62
CA ILE A 249 -3.73 1.76 -6.08
C ILE A 249 -4.68 2.66 -5.31
N GLU A 250 -5.96 2.64 -5.68
CA GLU A 250 -6.98 3.51 -5.12
C GLU A 250 -8.31 2.79 -4.87
N ALA A 251 -8.84 2.94 -3.66
CA ALA A 251 -10.20 2.55 -3.32
C ALA A 251 -10.84 3.60 -2.41
N GLN A 252 -12.13 3.89 -2.50
CA GLN A 252 -12.74 4.87 -1.60
C GLN A 252 -12.80 4.36 -0.16
N SER A 253 -13.17 3.08 0.06
CA SER A 253 -13.37 2.54 1.40
C SER A 253 -12.19 1.73 1.93
N SER A 254 -11.68 0.75 1.19
CA SER A 254 -10.54 -0.04 1.70
C SER A 254 -9.60 -0.57 0.62
N VAL A 255 -8.31 -0.53 0.93
CA VAL A 255 -7.26 -1.24 0.19
C VAL A 255 -6.66 -2.31 1.11
N THR A 256 -6.67 -3.57 0.66
CA THR A 256 -5.97 -4.68 1.34
C THR A 256 -4.98 -5.32 0.38
N ILE A 257 -3.72 -5.44 0.80
CA ILE A 257 -2.68 -6.12 0.03
C ILE A 257 -2.03 -7.17 0.92
N THR A 258 -2.03 -8.42 0.45
CA THR A 258 -1.32 -9.53 1.07
C THR A 258 -0.28 -10.07 0.09
N ALA A 259 0.93 -10.32 0.58
CA ALA A 259 2.00 -10.92 -0.19
C ALA A 259 2.69 -12.03 0.61
N GLY A 260 3.28 -13.01 -0.09
CA GLY A 260 3.98 -14.11 0.51
C GLY A 260 5.46 -13.85 0.71
N THR A 261 6.26 -14.88 0.43
CA THR A 261 7.71 -14.86 0.52
C THR A 261 8.34 -14.76 -0.86
N ASP A 262 9.39 -13.96 -1.00
CA ASP A 262 10.08 -13.76 -2.27
C ASP A 262 11.59 -13.97 -2.12
N VAL A 263 12.27 -14.31 -3.22
CA VAL A 263 13.72 -14.53 -3.23
C VAL A 263 14.53 -13.28 -2.85
N SER A 264 13.95 -12.08 -2.96
CA SER A 264 14.56 -10.84 -2.47
C SER A 264 14.42 -10.62 -0.96
N GLY A 265 13.56 -11.39 -0.29
CA GLY A 265 13.17 -11.17 1.12
C GLY A 265 12.20 -10.01 1.33
N VAL A 266 11.57 -9.52 0.26
CA VAL A 266 10.57 -8.43 0.28
C VAL A 266 9.27 -8.93 -0.33
N GLY A 267 8.23 -9.05 0.50
CA GLY A 267 6.89 -9.45 0.03
C GLY A 267 6.12 -8.28 -0.56
N ILE A 268 6.20 -7.08 0.01
CA ILE A 268 5.58 -5.87 -0.57
C ILE A 268 6.64 -4.82 -0.79
N LEU A 269 6.78 -4.40 -2.05
CA LEU A 269 7.69 -3.32 -2.47
C LEU A 269 6.90 -2.19 -3.10
N VAL A 270 6.84 -1.04 -2.41
CA VAL A 270 6.28 0.19 -2.98
C VAL A 270 7.43 1.04 -3.49
N MET A 271 7.45 1.31 -4.79
CA MET A 271 8.53 2.04 -5.46
C MET A 271 8.46 3.55 -5.16
N PRO A 272 9.60 4.27 -5.26
CA PRO A 272 9.67 5.71 -5.03
C PRO A 272 8.60 6.50 -5.78
N LEU A 273 7.85 7.33 -5.06
CA LEU A 273 6.87 8.25 -5.65
C LEU A 273 7.59 9.45 -6.25
N ILE A 274 7.38 9.70 -7.54
CA ILE A 274 7.91 10.88 -8.22
C ILE A 274 6.78 11.89 -8.36
N LEU A 275 6.93 13.01 -7.66
CA LEU A 275 6.01 14.14 -7.70
C LEU A 275 6.58 15.24 -8.60
N ASN A 276 5.70 16.08 -9.12
CA ASN A 276 6.09 17.23 -9.89
C ASN A 276 6.82 18.23 -8.98
N THR A 277 8.02 18.64 -9.39
CA THR A 277 8.86 19.58 -8.65
C THR A 277 9.40 20.68 -9.55
N ASN A 278 9.70 21.84 -8.96
CA ASN A 278 10.48 22.86 -9.66
C ASN A 278 11.98 22.50 -9.70
N SER A 279 12.81 23.37 -10.28
CA SER A 279 14.27 23.18 -10.37
C SER A 279 15.00 23.09 -9.02
N ASN A 280 14.36 23.51 -7.93
CA ASN A 280 14.89 23.49 -6.57
C ASN A 280 14.39 22.26 -5.78
N GLY A 281 13.67 21.33 -6.42
CA GLY A 281 13.11 20.15 -5.76
C GLY A 281 11.87 20.42 -4.89
N GLN A 282 11.27 21.61 -4.98
CA GLN A 282 10.05 21.96 -4.25
C GLN A 282 8.84 21.39 -4.98
N LEU A 283 7.90 20.80 -4.23
CA LEU A 283 6.71 20.15 -4.79
C LEU A 283 5.78 21.18 -5.44
N ILE A 284 5.08 20.76 -6.50
CA ILE A 284 4.09 21.56 -7.23
C ILE A 284 2.71 20.90 -7.06
N ASP A 285 1.73 21.70 -6.64
CA ASP A 285 0.34 21.27 -6.52
C ASP A 285 -0.41 21.25 -7.88
N GLU A 286 -1.62 20.72 -7.90
CA GLU A 286 -2.50 20.65 -9.08
C GLU A 286 -2.88 22.02 -9.65
N ASN A 287 -2.68 23.10 -8.89
CA ASN A 287 -2.89 24.48 -9.32
C ASN A 287 -1.59 25.15 -9.79
N GLY A 288 -0.47 24.42 -9.85
CA GLY A 288 0.83 24.95 -10.26
C GLY A 288 1.56 25.77 -9.19
N ARG A 289 1.13 25.70 -7.92
CA ARG A 289 1.72 26.43 -6.79
C ARG A 289 2.74 25.57 -6.07
N LEU A 290 3.73 26.20 -5.45
CA LEU A 290 4.76 25.49 -4.70
C LEU A 290 4.24 25.11 -3.30
N ILE A 291 4.49 23.87 -2.92
CA ILE A 291 4.19 23.34 -1.59
C ILE A 291 5.43 22.68 -0.97
N ASP A 292 5.50 22.67 0.35
CA ASP A 292 6.48 21.87 1.08
C ASP A 292 6.06 20.38 1.17
N SER A 293 6.90 19.55 1.78
CA SER A 293 6.63 18.12 1.99
C SER A 293 5.44 17.84 2.89
N ASP A 294 5.01 18.84 3.68
CA ASP A 294 3.89 18.75 4.59
C ASP A 294 2.55 19.15 3.93
N GLY A 295 2.62 19.72 2.72
CA GLY A 295 1.49 20.17 1.92
C GLY A 295 1.16 21.66 2.05
N TRP A 296 2.04 22.47 2.64
CA TRP A 296 1.81 23.90 2.85
C TRP A 296 2.36 24.76 1.72
N LEU A 297 1.68 25.85 1.37
CA LEU A 297 2.13 26.80 0.36
C LEU A 297 3.43 27.50 0.75
N ILE A 298 4.39 27.50 -0.18
CA ILE A 298 5.69 28.17 -0.05
C ILE A 298 6.00 29.01 -1.29
N ASN A 299 6.95 29.94 -1.18
CA ASN A 299 7.57 30.60 -2.33
C ASN A 299 8.81 29.84 -2.83
N SER A 300 9.44 30.35 -3.89
CA SER A 300 10.67 29.80 -4.46
C SER A 300 11.87 29.80 -3.50
N SER A 301 11.82 30.60 -2.44
CA SER A 301 12.82 30.64 -1.36
C SER A 301 12.48 29.68 -0.21
N GLY A 302 11.38 28.92 -0.29
CA GLY A 302 10.93 27.99 0.76
C GLY A 302 10.24 28.65 1.95
N GLN A 303 9.87 29.93 1.85
CA GLN A 303 9.14 30.64 2.88
C GLN A 303 7.64 30.43 2.70
N PHE A 304 6.90 30.26 3.79
CA PHE A 304 5.45 30.15 3.73
C PHE A 304 4.80 31.40 3.12
N VAL A 305 3.78 31.18 2.29
CA VAL A 305 3.02 32.25 1.64
C VAL A 305 1.52 32.09 1.86
N ASN A 306 0.78 33.18 1.66
CA ASN A 306 -0.68 33.14 1.55
C ASN A 306 -1.14 32.75 0.13
N GLU A 307 -2.46 32.69 -0.09
CA GLU A 307 -3.04 32.36 -1.41
C GLU A 307 -2.63 33.34 -2.53
N ALA A 308 -2.27 34.59 -2.17
CA ALA A 308 -1.79 35.61 -3.10
C ALA A 308 -0.27 35.50 -3.39
N GLY A 309 0.45 34.56 -2.76
CA GLY A 309 1.89 34.40 -2.89
C GLY A 309 2.74 35.37 -2.05
N GLU A 310 2.11 36.11 -1.13
CA GLU A 310 2.82 37.03 -0.23
C GLU A 310 3.44 36.25 0.93
N VAL A 311 4.70 36.57 1.25
CA VAL A 311 5.43 35.92 2.35
C VAL A 311 4.78 36.26 3.68
N ILE A 312 4.42 35.21 4.42
CA ILE A 312 3.89 35.35 5.77
C ILE A 312 5.04 35.19 6.79
N ASN A 313 5.51 36.32 7.32
CA ASN A 313 6.44 36.35 8.45
C ASN A 313 5.67 36.10 9.73
N VAL A 314 5.39 34.84 10.07
CA VAL A 314 4.68 34.51 11.31
C VAL A 314 5.42 33.41 12.10
N PRO A 315 5.47 33.49 13.45
CA PRO A 315 5.72 32.32 14.30
C PRO A 315 4.70 31.21 13.97
N PRO A 316 4.88 29.95 14.41
CA PRO A 316 4.07 28.82 13.92
C PRO A 316 2.56 29.05 14.17
N GLY A 317 1.85 29.45 13.12
CA GLY A 317 0.40 29.71 13.08
C GLY A 317 0.04 30.66 11.93
N SER A 318 -0.70 30.29 10.89
CA SER A 318 -1.07 28.97 10.38
C SER A 318 -0.69 28.99 8.90
N PRO A 319 0.29 28.19 8.44
CA PRO A 319 0.62 28.13 7.02
C PRO A 319 -0.64 27.85 6.19
N VAL A 320 -0.71 28.39 4.97
CA VAL A 320 -1.85 28.15 4.09
C VAL A 320 -1.67 26.79 3.43
N ALA A 321 -2.69 25.94 3.52
CA ALA A 321 -2.63 24.63 2.90
C ALA A 321 -2.61 24.78 1.37
N GLY A 322 -1.68 24.09 0.71
CA GLY A 322 -1.63 24.04 -0.75
C GLY A 322 -2.58 22.99 -1.32
N GLY A 323 -2.49 22.71 -2.60
CA GLY A 323 -3.26 21.65 -3.22
C GLY A 323 -2.63 20.26 -3.06
N GLN A 324 -3.19 19.27 -3.76
CA GLN A 324 -2.58 17.96 -3.97
C GLN A 324 -1.27 18.06 -4.77
N PRO A 325 -0.17 17.46 -4.29
CA PRO A 325 1.01 17.25 -5.12
C PRO A 325 0.64 16.49 -6.40
N VAL A 326 1.17 16.93 -7.55
CA VAL A 326 0.93 16.23 -8.82
C VAL A 326 1.85 15.02 -8.94
N ARG A 327 1.28 13.81 -9.00
CA ARG A 327 2.03 12.58 -9.27
C ARG A 327 2.47 12.52 -10.73
N LEU A 328 3.74 12.19 -10.96
CA LEU A 328 4.30 11.90 -12.28
C LEU A 328 4.46 10.39 -12.50
N SER A 329 4.97 9.65 -11.51
CA SER A 329 5.15 8.19 -11.55
C SER A 329 5.42 7.62 -10.15
N GLY A 330 5.60 6.31 -10.01
CA GLY A 330 5.98 5.67 -8.75
C GLY A 330 4.81 5.11 -7.94
N GLY A 331 5.13 4.44 -6.83
CA GLY A 331 4.15 3.74 -6.00
C GLY A 331 3.34 4.69 -5.11
N GLU A 332 2.02 4.65 -5.23
CA GLU A 332 1.10 5.31 -4.31
C GLU A 332 -0.06 4.36 -3.97
N ILE A 333 -0.38 4.26 -2.69
CA ILE A 333 -1.56 3.53 -2.20
C ILE A 333 -2.42 4.50 -1.41
N ARG A 334 -3.67 4.69 -1.80
CA ARG A 334 -4.55 5.65 -1.12
C ARG A 334 -5.98 5.18 -1.01
N THR A 335 -6.69 5.83 -0.09
CA THR A 335 -8.14 5.73 -0.01
C THR A 335 -8.85 7.07 -0.10
N GLY A 336 -10.17 6.99 -0.24
CA GLY A 336 -11.08 8.09 0.08
C GLY A 336 -11.06 8.45 1.57
N ILE A 337 -11.81 9.51 1.90
CA ILE A 337 -11.98 9.98 3.29
C ILE A 337 -12.58 8.87 4.15
N GLY A 338 -11.96 8.58 5.28
CA GLY A 338 -12.47 7.57 6.22
C GLY A 338 -12.09 6.14 5.85
N GLY A 339 -11.36 5.95 4.75
CA GLY A 339 -10.98 4.62 4.27
C GLY A 339 -9.85 3.98 5.06
N THR A 340 -9.59 2.70 4.80
CA THR A 340 -8.58 1.90 5.51
C THR A 340 -7.56 1.29 4.55
N ILE A 341 -6.31 1.25 4.96
CA ILE A 341 -5.23 0.58 4.21
C ILE A 341 -4.62 -0.50 5.09
N SER A 342 -4.57 -1.73 4.59
CA SER A 342 -3.93 -2.86 5.28
C SER A 342 -2.92 -3.54 4.35
N LEU A 343 -1.64 -3.52 4.73
CA LEU A 343 -0.56 -4.19 4.02
C LEU A 343 -0.02 -5.31 4.91
N THR A 344 0.01 -6.54 4.40
CA THR A 344 0.51 -7.71 5.13
C THR A 344 1.45 -8.52 4.25
N ALA A 345 2.64 -8.85 4.75
CA ALA A 345 3.55 -9.74 4.05
C ALA A 345 4.08 -10.85 4.97
N ALA A 346 4.36 -12.02 4.38
CA ALA A 346 5.17 -13.04 5.06
C ALA A 346 6.60 -12.51 5.29
N ASP A 347 7.19 -11.94 4.25
CA ASP A 347 8.50 -11.30 4.25
C ASP A 347 8.44 -9.80 4.60
N SER A 348 9.46 -9.04 4.22
CA SER A 348 9.57 -7.61 4.55
C SER A 348 8.59 -6.75 3.76
N LEU A 349 8.21 -5.61 4.35
CA LEU A 349 7.57 -4.49 3.64
C LEU A 349 8.64 -3.42 3.41
N LEU A 350 8.91 -3.08 2.14
CA LEU A 350 9.80 -1.98 1.77
C LEU A 350 8.98 -0.86 1.12
N LEU A 351 8.77 0.21 1.87
CA LEU A 351 7.85 1.31 1.54
C LEU A 351 8.64 2.55 1.13
N ARG A 352 8.91 2.67 -0.18
CA ARG A 352 9.67 3.79 -0.75
C ARG A 352 8.80 4.84 -1.41
N GLY A 353 7.51 4.55 -1.61
CA GLY A 353 6.49 5.48 -2.07
C GLY A 353 5.46 5.80 -0.99
N ALA A 354 4.42 6.55 -1.36
CA ALA A 354 3.47 7.08 -0.40
C ALA A 354 2.35 6.09 -0.06
N ILE A 355 2.06 5.95 1.23
CA ILE A 355 0.90 5.22 1.75
C ILE A 355 -0.04 6.20 2.47
N GLY A 356 -1.29 6.25 2.02
CA GLY A 356 -2.26 7.24 2.46
C GLY A 356 -2.06 8.57 1.74
N ALA A 357 -3.17 9.15 1.28
CA ALA A 357 -3.17 10.48 0.67
C ALA A 357 -3.47 11.55 1.73
N ILE A 358 -2.97 12.76 1.48
CA ILE A 358 -3.24 13.95 2.28
C ILE A 358 -4.10 14.91 1.47
N ARG A 359 -4.96 15.68 2.11
CA ARG A 359 -5.73 16.74 1.47
C ARG A 359 -5.77 17.99 2.32
N ALA A 360 -5.58 19.11 1.64
CA ALA A 360 -5.83 20.41 2.22
C ALA A 360 -7.33 20.66 2.37
N GLU A 361 -7.71 21.03 3.59
CA GLU A 361 -9.06 21.44 3.95
C GLU A 361 -8.95 22.74 4.76
N GLY A 362 -9.16 23.87 4.08
CA GLY A 362 -8.95 25.20 4.64
C GLY A 362 -7.50 25.42 5.05
N SER A 363 -7.26 25.69 6.35
CA SER A 363 -5.93 25.89 6.93
C SER A 363 -5.33 24.61 7.53
N THR A 364 -5.86 23.43 7.20
CA THR A 364 -5.40 22.16 7.75
C THR A 364 -5.05 21.16 6.65
N ILE A 365 -4.05 20.32 6.91
CA ILE A 365 -3.72 19.16 6.07
C ILE A 365 -4.23 17.92 6.79
N ARG A 366 -5.16 17.21 6.16
CA ARG A 366 -5.80 16.00 6.70
C ARG A 366 -5.39 14.77 5.90
N ALA A 367 -5.08 13.68 6.59
CA ALA A 367 -4.95 12.37 5.94
C ALA A 367 -6.35 11.83 5.57
N LEU A 368 -6.50 11.33 4.35
CA LEU A 368 -7.75 10.77 3.83
C LEU A 368 -8.08 9.43 4.48
N SER A 369 -7.09 8.54 4.54
CA SER A 369 -7.22 7.24 5.19
C SER A 369 -7.40 7.41 6.70
N ASP A 370 -8.46 6.85 7.25
CA ASP A 370 -8.72 6.83 8.69
C ASP A 370 -7.66 6.03 9.43
N SER A 371 -7.36 4.82 8.93
CA SER A 371 -6.35 3.96 9.50
C SER A 371 -5.46 3.30 8.46
N VAL A 372 -4.21 3.07 8.87
CA VAL A 372 -3.19 2.35 8.10
C VAL A 372 -2.59 1.28 9.01
N SER A 373 -2.55 0.04 8.52
CA SER A 373 -1.91 -1.10 9.19
C SER A 373 -0.85 -1.73 8.31
N LEU A 374 0.35 -1.85 8.85
CA LEU A 374 1.52 -2.42 8.18
C LEU A 374 2.02 -3.61 8.99
N THR A 375 1.99 -4.81 8.42
CA THR A 375 2.37 -6.04 9.13
C THR A 375 3.34 -6.87 8.31
N SER A 376 4.55 -7.08 8.83
CA SER A 376 5.44 -8.17 8.39
C SER A 376 5.37 -9.28 9.43
N THR A 377 5.15 -10.52 9.00
CA THR A 377 5.03 -11.66 9.94
C THR A 377 6.33 -12.41 10.15
N GLY A 378 7.32 -12.25 9.27
CA GLY A 378 8.61 -12.96 9.34
C GLY A 378 9.85 -12.07 9.24
N SER A 379 9.71 -10.77 8.99
CA SER A 379 10.86 -9.87 8.77
C SER A 379 10.53 -8.42 9.13
N SER A 380 11.07 -7.44 8.39
CA SER A 380 11.03 -6.02 8.73
C SER A 380 9.96 -5.22 8.00
N VAL A 381 9.57 -4.09 8.60
CA VAL A 381 8.89 -3.00 7.89
C VAL A 381 9.88 -1.83 7.81
N THR A 382 10.27 -1.46 6.59
CA THR A 382 11.18 -0.35 6.31
C THR A 382 10.44 0.73 5.54
N VAL A 383 10.47 1.96 6.07
CA VAL A 383 9.84 3.13 5.46
C VAL A 383 10.91 4.14 5.06
N GLU A 384 10.90 4.53 3.78
CA GLU A 384 11.81 5.53 3.19
C GLU A 384 11.10 6.83 2.77
N ASP A 385 9.76 6.81 2.68
CA ASP A 385 8.93 7.96 2.29
C ASP A 385 7.81 8.18 3.33
N ARG A 386 6.58 8.50 2.92
CA ARG A 386 5.48 8.84 3.84
C ARG A 386 4.45 7.73 4.06
N VAL A 387 3.93 7.70 5.29
CA VAL A 387 2.76 6.94 5.70
C VAL A 387 1.82 7.84 6.51
N GLU A 388 0.60 8.03 6.02
CA GLU A 388 -0.35 9.03 6.51
C GLU A 388 -1.68 8.38 6.91
N ALA A 389 -2.10 8.62 8.15
CA ALA A 389 -3.40 8.20 8.69
C ALA A 389 -4.11 9.36 9.41
N SER A 390 -5.43 9.31 9.50
CA SER A 390 -6.22 10.26 10.30
C SER A 390 -6.15 9.84 11.76
N THR A 391 -6.67 8.66 12.08
CA THR A 391 -6.95 8.25 13.46
C THR A 391 -5.92 7.26 13.99
N LEU A 392 -5.49 6.29 13.19
CA LEU A 392 -4.60 5.24 13.68
C LEU A 392 -3.61 4.74 12.63
N LEU A 393 -2.33 4.81 12.97
CA LEU A 393 -1.27 4.10 12.26
C LEU A 393 -0.70 2.98 13.14
N THR A 394 -0.72 1.75 12.63
CA THR A 394 -0.12 0.58 13.30
C THR A 394 0.96 -0.06 12.44
N VAL A 395 2.08 -0.40 13.06
CA VAL A 395 3.16 -1.16 12.41
C VAL A 395 3.58 -2.31 13.32
N THR A 396 3.55 -3.54 12.81
CA THR A 396 4.00 -4.75 13.52
C THR A 396 5.00 -5.53 12.66
N ALA A 397 6.15 -5.88 13.21
CA ALA A 397 7.21 -6.59 12.48
C ALA A 397 8.24 -7.25 13.42
N GLU A 398 9.19 -8.02 12.86
CA GLU A 398 10.40 -8.41 13.57
C GLU A 398 11.29 -7.19 13.84
N ALA A 399 11.47 -6.33 12.83
CA ALA A 399 12.15 -5.06 12.95
C ALA A 399 11.37 -3.93 12.24
N ILE A 400 11.40 -2.73 12.79
CA ILE A 400 10.80 -1.54 12.18
C ILE A 400 11.90 -0.51 11.96
N ASN A 401 12.10 -0.10 10.71
CA ASN A 401 13.09 0.91 10.33
C ASN A 401 12.36 2.11 9.68
N VAL A 402 12.45 3.26 10.32
CA VAL A 402 12.00 4.53 9.74
C VAL A 402 13.25 5.32 9.39
N LEU A 403 13.60 5.34 8.10
CA LEU A 403 14.88 5.87 7.62
C LEU A 403 14.85 7.39 7.45
N ALA A 404 16.02 8.00 7.31
CA ALA A 404 16.14 9.44 7.04
C ALA A 404 15.26 9.84 5.84
N GLY A 405 14.54 10.96 5.98
CA GLY A 405 13.56 11.44 5.00
C GLY A 405 12.15 10.87 5.19
N ALA A 406 11.99 9.71 5.85
CA ALA A 406 10.70 9.08 6.03
C ALA A 406 9.82 9.80 7.06
N SER A 407 8.50 9.71 6.86
CA SER A 407 7.52 10.32 7.78
C SER A 407 6.31 9.41 8.03
N LEU A 408 6.03 9.17 9.30
CA LEU A 408 4.86 8.43 9.77
C LEU A 408 3.99 9.40 10.57
N ARG A 409 2.74 9.61 10.12
CA ARG A 409 1.90 10.65 10.69
C ARG A 409 0.46 10.20 10.92
N ALA A 410 -0.06 10.54 12.10
CA ALA A 410 -1.47 10.47 12.45
C ALA A 410 -2.00 11.90 12.69
N ARG A 411 -2.78 12.44 11.74
CA ARG A 411 -3.11 13.87 11.67
C ARG A 411 -4.48 14.25 12.25
N GLY A 412 -5.37 13.28 12.38
CA GLY A 412 -6.73 13.47 12.87
C GLY A 412 -6.78 13.79 14.37
N THR A 413 -7.94 14.26 14.81
CA THR A 413 -8.18 14.52 16.23
C THR A 413 -8.14 13.22 17.03
N GLY A 414 -7.29 13.15 18.05
CA GLY A 414 -7.04 11.92 18.79
C GLY A 414 -6.19 10.90 18.01
N GLY A 415 -5.49 11.33 16.95
CA GLY A 415 -4.72 10.44 16.10
C GLY A 415 -3.53 9.80 16.84
N ASP A 416 -3.41 8.48 16.74
CA ASP A 416 -2.40 7.66 17.41
C ASP A 416 -1.44 6.97 16.42
N ILE A 417 -0.19 6.78 16.84
CA ILE A 417 0.78 5.91 16.19
C ILE A 417 1.24 4.82 17.17
N ARG A 418 1.22 3.57 16.72
CA ARG A 418 1.67 2.39 17.48
C ARG A 418 2.65 1.57 16.66
N LEU A 419 3.90 1.53 17.10
CA LEU A 419 4.97 0.76 16.46
C LEU A 419 5.39 -0.37 17.40
N LYS A 420 5.26 -1.62 16.95
CA LYS A 420 5.59 -2.82 17.72
C LYS A 420 6.55 -3.71 16.92
N ALA A 421 7.82 -3.72 17.30
CA ALA A 421 8.81 -4.66 16.78
C ALA A 421 9.07 -5.79 17.78
N ALA A 422 9.45 -6.98 17.31
CA ALA A 422 9.92 -8.05 18.18
C ALA A 422 11.37 -7.83 18.63
N HIS A 423 12.21 -7.35 17.70
CA HIS A 423 13.65 -7.11 17.92
C HIS A 423 13.96 -5.62 17.95
N LEU A 424 14.09 -4.97 16.79
CA LEU A 424 14.58 -3.59 16.68
C LEU A 424 13.49 -2.64 16.22
N LEU A 425 13.37 -1.49 16.88
CA LEU A 425 12.68 -0.32 16.36
C LEU A 425 13.69 0.81 16.24
N TYR A 426 13.98 1.19 14.99
CA TYR A 426 14.95 2.22 14.64
C TYR A 426 14.27 3.40 13.94
N ILE A 427 14.46 4.60 14.50
CA ILE A 427 14.03 5.86 13.88
C ILE A 427 15.29 6.68 13.62
N ASP A 428 15.62 6.87 12.36
CA ASP A 428 16.92 7.34 11.91
C ASP A 428 17.11 8.86 12.09
N ALA A 429 18.36 9.27 12.29
CA ALA A 429 18.76 10.67 12.29
C ALA A 429 18.75 11.25 10.87
N ALA A 430 19.07 12.54 10.74
CA ALA A 430 19.30 13.13 9.43
C ALA A 430 20.57 12.51 8.81
N PHE A 431 20.53 12.23 7.51
CA PHE A 431 21.65 11.63 6.79
C PHE A 431 21.83 12.29 5.42
N GLY A 432 23.03 12.84 5.18
CA GLY A 432 23.30 13.61 3.97
C GLY A 432 22.34 14.80 3.83
N ASP A 433 21.63 14.86 2.71
CA ASP A 433 20.61 15.88 2.42
C ASP A 433 19.20 15.49 2.92
N LEU A 434 19.03 14.27 3.44
CA LEU A 434 17.75 13.80 3.96
C LEU A 434 17.55 14.30 5.40
N PRO A 435 16.38 14.89 5.71
CA PRO A 435 16.06 15.26 7.09
C PRO A 435 15.94 14.02 7.97
N ALA A 436 15.94 14.22 9.29
CA ALA A 436 15.70 13.11 10.22
C ALA A 436 14.32 12.49 10.01
N ALA A 437 14.22 11.18 10.24
CA ALA A 437 12.96 10.48 10.24
C ALA A 437 11.97 11.12 11.22
N VAL A 438 10.69 11.17 10.86
CA VAL A 438 9.64 11.77 11.70
C VAL A 438 8.55 10.76 12.01
N VAL A 439 8.29 10.54 13.30
CA VAL A 439 7.09 9.84 13.80
C VAL A 439 6.26 10.85 14.59
N GLN A 440 5.10 11.25 14.05
CA GLN A 440 4.26 12.29 14.63
C GLN A 440 2.79 11.89 14.74
N ALA A 441 2.29 11.83 15.98
CA ALA A 441 0.87 11.64 16.26
C ALA A 441 0.25 12.92 16.82
N GLN A 442 -1.08 13.00 16.82
CA GLN A 442 -1.77 14.07 17.53
C GLN A 442 -1.84 13.76 19.04
N ASP A 443 -2.35 12.59 19.42
CA ASP A 443 -2.51 12.17 20.81
C ASP A 443 -1.35 11.28 21.27
N LEU A 444 -1.31 9.99 20.91
CA LEU A 444 -0.31 9.06 21.42
C LEU A 444 0.71 8.63 20.36
N VAL A 445 2.01 8.67 20.72
CA VAL A 445 3.02 7.81 20.08
C VAL A 445 3.43 6.71 21.06
N SER A 446 3.22 5.46 20.67
CA SER A 446 3.56 4.27 21.45
C SER A 446 4.59 3.41 20.70
N LEU A 447 5.77 3.23 21.29
CA LEU A 447 6.87 2.46 20.74
C LEU A 447 7.14 1.25 21.64
N LEU A 448 7.23 0.05 21.06
CA LEU A 448 7.59 -1.18 21.74
C LEU A 448 8.56 -2.01 20.89
N ALA A 449 9.71 -2.38 21.44
CA ALA A 449 10.63 -3.34 20.84
C ALA A 449 11.52 -4.02 21.88
N ALA A 450 12.33 -5.02 21.49
CA ALA A 450 13.42 -5.46 22.36
C ALA A 450 14.42 -4.32 22.56
N ASP A 451 14.85 -3.73 21.46
CA ASP A 451 15.72 -2.56 21.39
C ASP A 451 15.01 -1.43 20.67
N VAL A 452 14.88 -0.29 21.36
CA VAL A 452 14.32 0.94 20.77
C VAL A 452 15.42 1.97 20.63
N ASP A 453 15.71 2.41 19.41
CA ASP A 453 16.62 3.51 19.11
C ASP A 453 15.87 4.63 18.38
N THR A 454 15.75 5.77 19.07
CA THR A 454 15.14 6.98 18.53
C THR A 454 16.21 8.04 18.29
N SER A 455 16.84 7.98 17.13
CA SER A 455 17.83 8.95 16.65
C SER A 455 17.21 10.09 15.84
N GLY A 456 16.01 9.89 15.29
CA GLY A 456 15.20 10.90 14.59
C GLY A 456 14.29 11.75 15.48
N VAL A 457 13.12 12.12 14.97
CA VAL A 457 12.13 12.95 15.66
C VAL A 457 10.90 12.13 16.02
N VAL A 458 10.58 12.07 17.31
CA VAL A 458 9.32 11.50 17.82
C VAL A 458 8.50 12.61 18.45
N ARG A 459 7.26 12.80 18.00
CA ARG A 459 6.44 13.92 18.44
C ARG A 459 4.98 13.53 18.68
N SER A 460 4.43 14.01 19.79
CA SER A 460 2.99 14.18 19.96
C SER A 460 2.69 15.68 19.97
N THR A 461 1.62 16.11 19.31
CA THR A 461 1.24 17.54 19.22
C THR A 461 0.22 17.98 20.27
N VAL A 462 -0.50 17.03 20.89
CA VAL A 462 -1.53 17.29 21.92
C VAL A 462 -1.36 16.36 23.11
N GLY A 463 -1.08 15.08 22.87
CA GLY A 463 -1.06 14.05 23.91
C GLY A 463 0.34 13.69 24.39
N ARG A 464 0.58 12.38 24.58
CA ARG A 464 1.73 11.81 25.28
C ARG A 464 2.60 10.92 24.39
N ILE A 465 3.78 10.58 24.88
CA ILE A 465 4.68 9.60 24.25
C ILE A 465 5.00 8.49 25.25
N ALA A 466 4.92 7.24 24.81
CA ALA A 466 5.35 6.05 25.56
C ALA A 466 6.40 5.28 24.74
N ILE A 467 7.60 5.12 25.30
CA ILE A 467 8.71 4.38 24.70
C ILE A 467 9.06 3.22 25.62
N ASN A 468 8.89 1.99 25.14
CA ASN A 468 9.07 0.79 25.94
C ASN A 468 10.08 -0.16 25.26
N GLY A 469 11.22 -0.41 25.92
CA GLY A 469 12.21 -1.40 25.50
C GLY A 469 12.20 -2.60 26.43
N VAL A 470 12.27 -3.82 25.88
CA VAL A 470 12.44 -5.03 26.69
C VAL A 470 13.86 -5.13 27.21
N GLN A 471 14.85 -4.82 26.37
CA GLN A 471 16.27 -4.91 26.69
C GLN A 471 16.92 -3.53 26.76
N SER A 472 16.66 -2.66 25.79
CA SER A 472 17.28 -1.34 25.75
C SER A 472 16.37 -0.25 25.17
N VAL A 473 16.58 0.97 25.65
CA VAL A 473 16.06 2.19 25.02
C VAL A 473 17.19 3.20 24.87
N THR A 474 17.46 3.61 23.65
CA THR A 474 18.42 4.65 23.29
C THR A 474 17.70 5.86 22.71
N VAL A 475 17.96 7.04 23.28
CA VAL A 475 17.46 8.33 22.78
C VAL A 475 18.64 9.16 22.29
N GLY A 476 18.89 9.13 20.97
CA GLY A 476 19.89 9.97 20.30
C GLY A 476 19.31 11.24 19.64
N GLY A 477 18.02 11.22 19.36
CA GLY A 477 17.27 12.24 18.64
C GLY A 477 16.42 13.13 19.54
N ARG A 478 15.29 13.60 19.01
CA ARG A 478 14.41 14.55 19.70
C ARG A 478 13.01 13.98 19.92
N VAL A 479 12.61 13.89 21.18
CA VAL A 479 11.31 13.40 21.62
C VAL A 479 10.53 14.55 22.27
N ILE A 480 9.38 14.93 21.70
CA ILE A 480 8.62 16.12 22.12
C ILE A 480 7.15 15.78 22.39
N SER A 481 6.64 16.19 23.55
CA SER A 481 5.22 16.12 23.87
C SER A 481 4.78 17.37 24.65
N PRO A 482 3.58 17.93 24.43
CA PRO A 482 3.02 19.00 25.25
C PRO A 482 2.38 18.50 26.55
N THR A 483 2.50 17.21 26.87
CA THR A 483 2.03 16.67 28.14
C THR A 483 3.13 15.85 28.80
N THR A 484 3.24 14.57 28.48
CA THR A 484 4.04 13.63 29.23
C THR A 484 4.84 12.72 28.30
N ILE A 485 6.08 12.44 28.68
CA ILE A 485 6.93 11.44 28.03
C ILE A 485 7.26 10.36 29.05
N HIS A 486 6.97 9.11 28.71
CA HIS A 486 7.32 7.93 29.50
C HIS A 486 8.30 7.07 28.73
N VAL A 487 9.42 6.75 29.37
CA VAL A 487 10.42 5.85 28.83
C VAL A 487 10.67 4.74 29.84
N ASN A 488 10.47 3.49 29.44
CA ASN A 488 10.68 2.32 30.27
C ASN A 488 11.63 1.36 29.55
N SER A 489 12.67 0.91 30.25
CA SER A 489 13.54 -0.19 29.79
C SER A 489 13.47 -1.36 30.78
N GLY A 490 13.33 -2.58 30.26
CA GLY A 490 13.05 -3.78 31.06
C GLY A 490 11.57 -4.16 31.14
N VAL A 491 10.73 -3.71 30.21
CA VAL A 491 9.32 -4.13 30.17
C VAL A 491 9.16 -5.56 29.66
N SER A 492 8.04 -6.23 29.94
CA SER A 492 7.74 -7.50 29.25
C SER A 492 7.04 -7.26 27.92
N ALA A 493 7.48 -7.95 26.86
CA ALA A 493 6.81 -7.97 25.55
C ALA A 493 5.38 -8.55 25.62
N THR A 494 5.05 -9.29 26.67
CA THR A 494 3.73 -9.89 26.90
C THR A 494 2.76 -9.00 27.68
N TRP A 495 3.22 -7.84 28.17
CA TRP A 495 2.33 -6.93 28.88
C TRP A 495 1.23 -6.41 27.98
N SER A 496 0.07 -6.15 28.58
CA SER A 496 -1.05 -5.60 27.84
C SER A 496 -0.69 -4.22 27.31
N GLN A 497 -1.21 -3.91 26.13
CA GLN A 497 -1.05 -2.60 25.53
C GLN A 497 -1.53 -1.48 26.47
N ALA A 498 -2.66 -1.69 27.16
CA ALA A 498 -3.18 -0.75 28.15
C ALA A 498 -2.16 -0.44 29.25
N LEU A 499 -1.41 -1.44 29.75
CA LEU A 499 -0.35 -1.22 30.74
C LEU A 499 0.83 -0.45 30.14
N LEU A 500 1.30 -0.84 28.95
CA LEU A 500 2.41 -0.19 28.24
C LEU A 500 2.13 1.28 27.89
N GLU A 501 0.85 1.62 27.70
CA GLU A 501 0.39 2.98 27.39
C GLU A 501 -0.15 3.75 28.61
N SER A 502 -0.32 3.09 29.77
CA SER A 502 -0.93 3.66 30.99
C SER A 502 -0.09 4.77 31.61
N GLY A 503 1.23 4.67 31.49
CA GLY A 503 2.16 5.52 32.20
C GLY A 503 2.32 5.28 33.70
N THR A 504 1.82 4.15 34.22
CA THR A 504 1.89 3.82 35.64
C THR A 504 2.94 2.77 35.98
N ILE A 505 3.73 2.31 35.01
CA ILE A 505 4.78 1.31 35.20
C ILE A 505 5.80 1.82 36.23
N SER A 506 5.97 1.07 37.32
CA SER A 506 6.94 1.36 38.36
C SER A 506 8.28 0.69 38.07
N ALA A 507 9.37 1.27 38.57
CA ALA A 507 10.70 0.70 38.40
C ALA A 507 10.85 -0.69 39.04
N ALA A 508 10.05 -1.01 40.06
CA ALA A 508 10.07 -2.31 40.73
C ALA A 508 9.47 -3.45 39.89
N GLU A 509 8.71 -3.12 38.84
CA GLU A 509 8.10 -4.08 37.92
C GLU A 509 8.99 -4.39 36.70
N LEU A 510 10.11 -3.67 36.54
CA LEU A 510 11.00 -3.80 35.39
C LEU A 510 12.05 -4.90 35.62
N ALA A 511 12.33 -5.65 34.55
CA ALA A 511 13.47 -6.55 34.47
C ALA A 511 14.76 -5.78 34.13
N ASN A 512 15.91 -6.45 34.12
CA ASN A 512 17.16 -5.81 33.73
C ASN A 512 17.08 -5.30 32.28
N GLY A 513 17.20 -3.98 32.09
CA GLY A 513 17.23 -3.31 30.79
C GLY A 513 17.95 -1.97 30.91
N THR A 514 18.58 -1.51 29.84
CA THR A 514 19.37 -0.27 29.84
C THR A 514 18.61 0.90 29.25
N LEU A 515 18.84 2.10 29.76
CA LEU A 515 18.27 3.33 29.22
C LEU A 515 19.36 4.37 29.02
N ASP A 516 19.59 4.74 27.76
CA ASP A 516 20.69 5.61 27.38
C ASP A 516 20.16 6.86 26.66
N ILE A 517 20.59 8.05 27.10
CA ILE A 517 20.37 9.32 26.43
C ILE A 517 21.73 9.83 25.95
N LEU A 518 21.95 9.80 24.64
CA LEU A 518 23.28 9.96 24.03
C LEU A 518 23.34 11.16 23.09
N GLY A 519 24.52 11.78 22.99
CA GLY A 519 24.81 12.81 21.98
C GLY A 519 23.89 14.03 22.09
N SER A 520 23.11 14.27 21.04
CA SER A 520 22.09 15.32 20.94
C SER A 520 20.71 14.90 21.46
N GLY A 521 20.61 13.71 22.07
CA GLY A 521 19.40 13.16 22.65
C GLY A 521 18.68 14.14 23.56
N SER A 522 17.38 14.38 23.29
CA SER A 522 16.57 15.31 24.05
C SER A 522 15.13 14.84 24.23
N LEU A 523 14.63 14.99 25.46
CA LEU A 523 13.25 14.72 25.86
C LEU A 523 12.66 16.04 26.34
N GLN A 524 11.61 16.51 25.67
CA GLN A 524 10.98 17.80 25.94
C GLN A 524 9.50 17.60 26.21
N ALA A 525 9.12 17.77 27.48
CA ALA A 525 7.72 17.81 27.91
C ALA A 525 7.44 19.10 28.68
N THR A 526 6.26 19.70 28.48
CA THR A 526 5.76 20.78 29.35
C THR A 526 5.24 20.22 30.68
N GLY A 527 4.75 18.98 30.69
CA GLY A 527 4.43 18.21 31.89
C GLY A 527 5.63 17.35 32.33
N ASN A 528 5.39 16.05 32.56
CA ASN A 528 6.40 15.18 33.16
C ASN A 528 7.22 14.41 32.11
N VAL A 529 8.52 14.26 32.36
CA VAL A 529 9.36 13.24 31.72
C VAL A 529 9.68 12.19 32.78
N ARG A 530 9.19 10.97 32.58
CA ARG A 530 9.44 9.83 33.48
C ARG A 530 10.34 8.82 32.77
N LEU A 531 11.48 8.53 33.39
CA LEU A 531 12.46 7.57 32.91
C LEU A 531 12.56 6.46 33.95
N ASN A 532 12.14 5.25 33.60
CA ASN A 532 12.32 4.07 34.43
C ASN A 532 13.26 3.10 33.70
N SER A 533 14.30 2.64 34.39
CA SER A 533 15.21 1.59 33.91
C SER A 533 15.25 0.50 34.96
N GLY A 534 15.11 -0.76 34.57
CA GLY A 534 15.33 -1.88 35.49
C GLY A 534 16.80 -2.29 35.61
N GLY A 535 17.68 -1.69 34.81
CA GLY A 535 19.14 -1.82 34.88
C GLY A 535 19.82 -0.45 34.86
N ASP A 536 20.89 -0.31 34.07
CA ASP A 536 21.68 0.91 34.01
C ASP A 536 20.92 2.07 33.34
N PHE A 537 21.23 3.29 33.79
CA PHE A 537 20.73 4.53 33.21
C PHE A 537 21.90 5.46 32.91
N THR A 538 22.15 5.74 31.63
CA THR A 538 23.24 6.62 31.18
C THR A 538 22.71 7.89 30.55
N VAL A 539 23.27 9.04 30.94
CA VAL A 539 23.03 10.31 30.26
C VAL A 539 24.38 10.90 29.83
N GLN A 540 24.67 10.80 28.54
CA GLN A 540 25.87 11.34 27.92
C GLN A 540 25.49 12.48 26.96
N SER A 541 25.31 13.67 27.51
CA SER A 541 24.99 14.86 26.72
C SER A 541 26.24 15.42 26.03
N ALA A 542 26.22 15.54 24.69
CA ALA A 542 27.19 16.33 23.93
C ALA A 542 26.76 17.80 23.93
N ALA A 543 26.88 18.48 25.08
CA ALA A 543 26.69 19.94 25.11
C ALA A 543 27.97 20.61 24.60
N GLY A 544 27.90 21.25 23.42
CA GLY A 544 28.90 22.25 23.05
C GLY A 544 28.85 23.38 24.07
N LEU A 545 29.82 23.43 24.99
CA LEU A 545 29.91 24.49 25.98
C LEU A 545 30.25 25.80 25.24
N ALA A 546 29.27 26.64 24.97
CA ALA A 546 29.54 28.06 24.78
C ALA A 546 30.16 28.61 26.08
N SER A 547 31.17 29.47 25.98
CA SER A 547 31.85 30.04 27.15
C SER A 547 30.83 30.70 28.09
N GLY A 548 30.67 30.15 29.30
CA GLY A 548 29.76 30.66 30.31
C GLY A 548 29.30 29.58 31.30
N THR A 549 28.86 29.99 32.49
CA THR A 549 28.21 29.11 33.46
C THR A 549 26.71 29.13 33.24
N ALA A 550 26.15 28.04 32.70
CA ALA A 550 24.71 27.80 32.70
C ALA A 550 24.32 26.93 33.90
N VAL A 551 23.29 27.34 34.65
CA VAL A 551 22.77 26.57 35.79
C VAL A 551 22.02 25.36 35.23
N ARG A 552 22.56 24.15 35.41
CA ARG A 552 21.81 22.90 35.16
C ARG A 552 20.76 22.70 36.24
N PRO A 553 19.48 22.43 35.89
CA PRO A 553 18.55 21.83 36.84
C PRO A 553 19.16 20.54 37.38
N ARG A 554 19.25 20.40 38.70
CA ARG A 554 19.74 19.14 39.30
C ARG A 554 18.65 18.08 39.13
N PRO A 555 18.92 16.96 38.45
CA PRO A 555 17.96 15.86 38.39
C PRO A 555 17.71 15.33 39.81
N ILE A 556 16.45 15.08 40.16
CA ILE A 556 16.10 14.34 41.37
C ILE A 556 16.31 12.85 41.02
N VAL A 557 17.46 12.31 41.39
CA VAL A 557 17.76 10.89 41.24
C VAL A 557 17.28 10.18 42.51
N SER A 558 16.22 9.38 42.40
CA SER A 558 15.80 8.47 43.47
C SER A 558 16.26 7.06 43.14
N THR A 559 17.20 6.53 43.92
CA THR A 559 17.56 5.11 43.87
C THR A 559 16.73 4.35 44.89
N ALA A 560 16.15 3.22 44.49
CA ALA A 560 15.49 2.29 45.41
C ALA A 560 16.46 1.15 45.71
N PRO A 561 16.79 0.86 46.99
CA PRO A 561 17.66 -0.25 47.32
C PRO A 561 16.98 -1.59 46.98
N GLN A 562 17.64 -2.40 46.15
CA GLN A 562 17.25 -3.79 45.93
C GLN A 562 17.95 -4.66 46.98
N THR A 563 17.16 -5.44 47.74
CA THR A 563 17.72 -6.39 48.71
C THR A 563 18.14 -7.65 47.96
N ILE A 564 19.44 -7.83 47.72
CA ILE A 564 19.98 -9.10 47.22
C ILE A 564 20.19 -10.01 48.43
N TYR A 565 19.40 -11.08 48.52
CA TYR A 565 19.65 -12.14 49.50
C TYR A 565 20.96 -12.85 49.14
N THR A 566 22.05 -12.43 49.76
CA THR A 566 23.28 -13.22 49.77
C THR A 566 23.11 -14.24 50.88
N VAL A 567 23.09 -15.53 50.55
CA VAL A 567 23.12 -16.59 51.57
C VAL A 567 24.51 -16.59 52.19
N THR A 568 24.70 -15.81 53.26
CA THR A 568 25.90 -15.81 54.10
C THR A 568 25.62 -16.62 55.36
N GLY A 569 25.34 -17.90 55.19
CA GLY A 569 25.25 -18.86 56.29
C GLY A 569 26.40 -19.87 56.20
N TYR A 570 27.45 -19.70 56.98
CA TYR A 570 28.29 -20.83 57.40
C TYR A 570 27.66 -21.43 58.66
N ASN A 571 27.33 -22.72 58.63
CA ASN A 571 27.01 -23.44 59.86
C ASN A 571 28.28 -23.55 60.72
N LYS A 572 28.26 -22.95 61.90
CA LYS A 572 29.25 -23.23 62.95
C LYS A 572 29.08 -24.69 63.37
N ILE A 573 30.10 -25.50 63.12
CA ILE A 573 30.23 -26.82 63.72
C ILE A 573 31.12 -26.65 64.95
N ASP A 574 30.62 -26.99 66.14
CA ASP A 574 31.44 -27.02 67.34
C ASP A 574 32.57 -28.06 67.19
N LEU A 575 33.78 -27.68 67.60
CA LEU A 575 34.95 -28.55 67.63
C LEU A 575 34.67 -29.75 68.56
N GLY A 576 34.60 -30.96 68.00
CA GLY A 576 34.70 -32.18 68.81
C GLY A 576 33.90 -33.41 68.37
N VAL A 577 33.15 -33.41 67.27
CA VAL A 577 32.42 -34.62 66.84
C VAL A 577 32.62 -34.89 65.35
N ILE A 578 33.28 -36.00 65.04
CA ILE A 578 33.37 -36.56 63.68
C ILE A 578 32.09 -37.37 63.45
N GLN A 579 31.24 -36.95 62.50
CA GLN A 579 30.21 -37.84 61.97
C GLN A 579 30.85 -38.80 60.96
N VAL A 580 30.82 -40.09 61.29
CA VAL A 580 31.15 -41.17 60.35
C VAL A 580 29.86 -41.57 59.64
N PRO A 581 29.80 -41.60 58.31
CA PRO A 581 28.64 -42.14 57.62
C PRO A 581 28.57 -43.66 57.81
N GLU A 582 27.46 -44.14 58.35
CA GLU A 582 27.12 -45.56 58.38
C GLU A 582 26.77 -46.01 56.96
N VAL A 583 27.53 -46.96 56.42
CA VAL A 583 27.23 -47.64 55.15
C VAL A 583 26.69 -49.02 55.48
N THR A 584 25.38 -49.20 55.34
CA THR A 584 24.76 -50.52 55.45
C THR A 584 24.65 -51.13 54.05
N PHE A 585 25.39 -52.22 53.80
CA PHE A 585 25.21 -53.02 52.59
C PHE A 585 24.09 -54.04 52.82
N VAL A 586 23.02 -53.96 52.03
CA VAL A 586 22.00 -55.02 51.95
C VAL A 586 22.46 -56.04 50.92
N LYS A 587 22.40 -57.32 51.32
CA LYS A 587 22.87 -58.47 50.55
C LYS A 587 21.82 -58.97 49.56
#